data_AF-T0XUE6-F1
#
_entry.id   AF-T0XUE6-F1
#
_cell.length_a   1.000
_cell.length_b   1.000
_cell.length_c   1.000
_cell.angle_alpha   90.00
_cell.angle_beta   90.00
_cell.angle_gamma   90.00
#
_symmetry.space_group_name_H-M   'P 1'
#
loop_
_entity.id
_entity.type
_entity.pdbx_description
1 polymer ?
#
loop_
_entity_poly.entity_id
_entity_poly.type
_entity_poly.pdbx_seq_one_letter_code
_entity_poly.pdbx_strand_id
1 'polypeptide(L)' 'YVVRDIPQDLAEIAQSYREKLVESVVEHDESLTEKYLSGEEITNDELIEGLRKITVSMKGTPILCGAAFKIKESNFF' A
#
# COMPACT_ATOMS: atom_id res chain seq x y z
N TYR A 1 -13.25 -2.35 14.34
CA TYR A 1 -13.45 -1.31 13.31
C TYR A 1 -14.75 -1.58 12.59
N VAL A 2 -15.49 -0.55 12.17
CA VAL A 2 -16.59 -0.74 11.22
C VAL A 2 -15.93 -0.64 9.86
N VAL A 3 -15.74 -1.78 9.20
CA VAL A 3 -15.36 -1.79 7.78
C VAL A 3 -16.49 -1.09 7.05
N ARG A 4 -16.17 0.05 6.43
CA ARG A 4 -17.08 0.80 5.59
C ARG A 4 -16.52 0.75 4.19
N ASP A 5 -17.41 0.57 3.23
CA ASP A 5 -17.04 0.61 1.83
C ASP A 5 -16.50 1.98 1.45
N ILE A 6 -15.64 2.00 0.44
CA ILE A 6 -15.11 3.23 -0.12
C ILE A 6 -16.29 4.01 -0.71
N PRO A 7 -16.47 5.30 -0.34
CA PRO A 7 -17.47 6.15 -0.97
C PRO A 7 -17.33 6.14 -2.50
N GLN A 8 -18.45 6.08 -3.22
CA GLN A 8 -18.46 5.84 -4.67
C GLN A 8 -17.73 6.93 -5.46
N ASP A 9 -17.76 8.16 -4.95
CA ASP A 9 -17.04 9.34 -5.45
C ASP A 9 -15.51 9.25 -5.27
N LEU A 10 -15.05 8.43 -4.33
CA LEU A 10 -13.63 8.20 -4.04
C LEU A 10 -13.12 6.87 -4.57
N ALA A 11 -13.99 6.00 -5.09
CA ALA A 11 -13.61 4.66 -5.53
C ALA A 11 -12.55 4.68 -6.65
N GLU A 12 -12.75 5.51 -7.68
CA GLU A 12 -11.79 5.67 -8.78
C GLU A 12 -10.45 6.24 -8.30
N ILE A 13 -10.51 7.22 -7.39
CA ILE A 13 -9.32 7.84 -6.82
C ILE A 13 -8.54 6.80 -5.99
N ALA A 14 -9.23 6.06 -5.12
CA ALA A 14 -8.63 5.02 -4.29
C ALA A 14 -7.98 3.92 -5.15
N GLN A 15 -8.64 3.50 -6.22
CA GLN A 15 -8.10 2.55 -7.18
C GLN A 15 -6.82 3.08 -7.84
N SER A 16 -6.82 4.33 -8.31
CA SER A 16 -5.64 4.94 -8.93
C SER A 16 -4.44 5.06 -7.98
N TYR A 17 -4.68 5.36 -6.69
CA TYR A 17 -3.61 5.42 -5.69
C TYR A 17 -3.13 4.03 -5.28
N ARG A 18 -4.02 3.03 -5.29
CA ARG A 18 -3.65 1.64 -5.06
C ARG A 18 -2.72 1.15 -6.15
N GLU A 19 -3.03 1.42 -7.42
CA GLU A 19 -2.18 1.08 -8.57
C GLU A 19 -0.79 1.72 -8.46
N LYS A 20 -0.72 3.03 -8.21
CA LYS A 20 0.56 3.73 -8.00
C LYS A 20 1.39 3.16 -6.85
N LEU A 21 0.74 2.76 -5.76
CA LEU A 21 1.41 2.12 -4.64
C LEU A 21 1.99 0.77 -5.04
N VAL A 22 1.22 -0.06 -5.76
CA VAL A 22 1.68 -1.36 -6.23
C VAL A 22 2.86 -1.19 -7.20
N GLU A 23 2.76 -0.30 -8.18
CA GLU A 23 3.84 0.00 -9.13
C GLU A 23 5.12 0.42 -8.41
N SER A 24 5.01 1.36 -7.46
CA SER A 24 6.18 1.83 -6.69
C SER A 24 6.81 0.72 -5.85
N VAL A 25 6.01 -0.18 -5.29
CA VAL A 25 6.52 -1.30 -4.48
C VAL A 25 7.21 -2.34 -5.35
N VAL A 26 6.59 -2.68 -6.47
CA VAL A 26 7.10 -3.65 -7.44
C VAL A 26 8.43 -3.19 -8.02
N GLU A 27 8.57 -1.91 -8.40
CA GLU A 27 9.80 -1.35 -8.98
C GLU A 27 11.04 -1.52 -8.08
N HIS A 28 10.85 -1.67 -6.77
CA HIS A 28 11.93 -1.75 -5.80
C HIS A 28 12.18 -3.16 -5.24
N ASP A 29 11.40 -4.17 -5.68
CA ASP A 29 11.57 -5.57 -5.30
C ASP A 29 11.60 -6.45 -6.57
N GLU A 30 12.76 -7.03 -6.86
CA GLU A 30 12.99 -7.86 -8.05
C GLU A 30 12.03 -9.05 -8.13
N SER A 31 11.70 -9.68 -6.98
CA SER A 31 10.77 -10.80 -6.95
C SER A 31 9.35 -10.38 -7.27
N LEU A 32 8.94 -9.19 -6.79
CA LEU A 32 7.61 -8.65 -7.12
C LEU A 32 7.55 -8.16 -8.57
N THR A 33 8.65 -7.65 -9.11
CA THR A 33 8.76 -7.29 -10.54
C THR A 33 8.53 -8.50 -11.44
N GLU A 34 9.17 -9.62 -11.18
CA GLU A 34 9.00 -10.84 -11.97
C GLU A 34 7.55 -11.36 -11.92
N LYS A 35 6.92 -11.34 -10.74
CA LYS A 35 5.52 -11.73 -10.57
C LYS A 35 4.58 -10.80 -11.33
N TYR A 36 4.80 -9.49 -11.22
CA TYR A 36 4.00 -8.48 -11.91
C TYR A 36 4.06 -8.65 -13.44
N LEU A 37 5.26 -8.88 -13.99
CA LEU A 37 5.46 -9.10 -15.42
C LEU A 37 4.88 -10.45 -15.91
N SER A 38 4.89 -11.46 -15.04
CA SER A 38 4.29 -12.78 -15.31
C SER A 38 2.76 -12.77 -15.20
N GLY A 39 2.16 -11.66 -14.75
CA GLY A 39 0.72 -11.54 -14.49
C GLY A 39 0.26 -12.37 -13.28
N GLU A 40 1.19 -12.73 -12.38
CA GLU A 40 0.85 -13.39 -11.13
C GLU A 40 0.22 -12.40 -10.15
N GLU A 41 -0.70 -12.89 -9.33
CA GLU A 41 -1.37 -12.07 -8.33
C GLU A 41 -0.41 -11.76 -7.17
N ILE A 42 -0.18 -10.47 -6.91
CA ILE A 42 0.59 -10.01 -5.76
C ILE A 42 -0.33 -9.90 -4.56
N THR A 43 -0.05 -10.70 -3.54
CA THR A 43 -0.86 -10.73 -2.33
C THR A 43 -0.64 -9.48 -1.47
N ASN A 44 -1.60 -9.16 -0.59
CA ASN A 44 -1.46 -8.05 0.35
C ASN A 44 -0.24 -8.23 1.29
N ASP A 45 0.07 -9.47 1.70
CA ASP A 45 1.20 -9.77 2.59
C ASP A 45 2.54 -9.47 1.91
N GLU A 46 2.68 -9.85 0.64
CA GLU A 46 3.86 -9.56 -0.17
C GLU A 46 4.04 -8.05 -0.40
N LEU A 47 2.94 -7.34 -0.62
CA LEU A 47 2.93 -5.88 -0.73
C LEU A 47 3.38 -5.19 0.57
N ILE A 48 2.92 -5.69 1.72
CA ILE A 48 3.34 -5.19 3.04
C ILE A 48 4.82 -5.46 3.28
N GLU A 49 5.30 -6.65 2.89
CA GLU A 49 6.72 -7.00 2.99
C GLU A 49 7.59 -6.09 2.09
N GLY A 50 7.16 -5.86 0.85
CA GLY A 50 7.81 -4.95 -0.10
C GLY A 50 7.86 -3.51 0.45
N LEU A 51 6.74 -2.99 0.96
CA LEU A 51 6.69 -1.68 1.61
C LEU A 51 7.68 -1.57 2.77
N ARG A 52 7.78 -2.61 3.61
CA ARG A 52 8.73 -2.65 4.73
C ARG A 52 10.18 -2.63 4.23
N LYS A 53 10.51 -3.43 3.22
CA LYS A 53 11.87 -3.47 2.61
C LYS A 53 12.26 -2.09 2.06
N ILE A 54 11.36 -1.44 1.34
CA ILE A 54 11.58 -0.11 0.74
C ILE A 54 11.79 0.95 1.82
N THR A 55 10.98 0.90 2.88
CA THR A 55 11.07 1.85 4.00
C THR A 55 12.38 1.70 4.77
N VAL A 56 12.75 0.46 5.13
CA VAL A 56 13.97 0.18 5.91
C VAL A 56 15.24 0.45 5.10
N SER A 57 15.19 0.25 3.78
CA SER A 57 16.30 0.57 2.88
C SER A 57 16.39 2.05 2.49
N MET A 58 15.50 2.90 3.00
CA MET A 58 15.39 4.33 2.67
C MET A 58 15.17 4.60 1.17
N LYS A 59 14.65 3.63 0.43
CA LYS A 59 14.35 3.75 -1.00
C LYS A 59 12.96 4.35 -1.26
N GLY A 60 12.11 4.40 -0.25
CA GLY A 60 10.81 5.04 -0.32
C GLY A 60 10.27 5.36 1.08
N THR A 61 9.34 6.32 1.13
CA THR A 61 8.73 6.78 2.39
C THR A 61 7.21 6.63 2.28
N PRO A 62 6.59 5.71 3.03
CA PRO A 62 5.13 5.55 3.01
C PRO A 62 4.47 6.77 3.66
N ILE A 63 3.51 7.37 2.96
CA ILE A 63 2.71 8.49 3.47
C ILE A 63 1.39 7.94 3.99
N LEU A 64 1.09 8.22 5.26
CA LEU A 64 -0.08 7.70 5.96
C LEU A 64 -0.95 8.89 6.38
N CYS A 65 -2.24 8.84 6.07
CA CYS A 65 -3.20 9.85 6.49
C CYS A 65 -3.78 9.46 7.86
N GLY A 66 -3.53 10.28 8.89
CA GLY A 66 -4.09 10.10 10.22
C GLY A 66 -4.36 11.44 10.90
N ALA A 67 -5.37 11.50 11.76
CA ALA A 67 -5.68 12.70 12.54
C ALA A 67 -5.12 12.56 13.96
N ALA A 68 -3.97 13.18 14.22
CA ALA A 68 -3.33 13.15 15.55
C ALA A 68 -4.20 13.73 16.67
N PHE A 69 -5.11 14.65 16.34
CA PHE A 69 -6.00 15.31 17.32
C PHE A 69 -7.36 14.59 17.52
N LYS A 70 -7.73 13.69 16.61
CA LYS A 70 -8.91 12.81 16.74
C LYS A 70 -8.41 11.37 16.78
N ILE A 71 -7.72 11.02 17.86
CA ILE A 71 -7.41 9.63 18.17
C ILE A 71 -8.75 8.96 18.52
N LYS A 72 -9.38 8.32 17.52
CA LYS A 72 -10.03 7.04 17.77
C LYS A 72 -8.91 6.02 17.68
N GLU A 73 -8.48 5.58 18.85
CA GLU A 73 -7.38 4.65 19.06
C GLU A 73 -7.40 3.52 18.05
N SER A 74 -6.31 3.37 17.30
CA SER A 74 -5.96 2.12 16.65
C SER A 74 -4.46 2.13 16.38
N ASN A 75 -3.79 1.19 17.05
CA ASN A 75 -2.36 0.98 17.05
C ASN A 75 -1.78 0.91 15.65
N PHE A 76 -0.64 1.55 15.52
CA PHE A 76 0.31 1.43 14.42
C PHE A 76 1.13 0.15 14.61
N PHE A 77 0.53 -1.03 14.44
CA PHE A 77 1.22 -2.31 14.31
C PHE A 77 0.40 -3.27 13.45
#